data_AF-A0A804IM01-F1
#
_entry.id   AF-A0A804IM01-F1
#
_cell.length_a   1.000
_cell.length_b   1.000
_cell.length_c   1.000
_cell.angle_alpha   90.00
_cell.angle_beta   90.00
_cell.angle_gamma   90.00
#
_symmetry.space_group_name_H-M   'P 1'
#
loop_
_entity.id
_entity.type
_entity.pdbx_description
1 polymer ?
#
loop_
_entity_poly.entity_id
_entity_poly.type
_entity_poly.pdbx_seq_one_letter_code
_entity_poly.pdbx_strand_id
1 'polypeptide(L)'
;MSDEVRSFLDTGIYRLVRDGSKVVFLDPVRIINHSYTRFWVSPSAYYSRSFETTTAALKTDAVEDSRILKKRKRTRAPRDLNESERAAVKRHQEARTFLLNAHKAFLEAAELQALLPELVKSEVSLPTRRASEQKFIQLGSLWQAPLYEISLCFRNKNLSDDTGGYRLGDHGGTIIVHQLYNNLICNETNEDVEAEFQSNRYILPSRSCFHMSDLQQVRNLVPAHSKDGFNFIVIDPPWENGSACQKAVYPTLPNRYFLYLPVKELAHEGGALVALWMTNREKLRIFVENELFPAWGVTKFVLSYWLKVKPDGSLIGELDLFHHRPYECLLLGYINLQNDDSRAMPFEYLGINQVIVSIPGDYSRKPPLGQLLKDHIPGPKPAKCIELFARELGAGWTSWGNEPLHFQDSKYFVERDNER
;
A
#
# COMPACT_ATOMS: atom_id res chain seq x y z
N MET A 1 -7.31 27.14 -13.60
CA MET A 1 -6.62 25.94 -13.10
C MET A 1 -5.22 26.37 -12.70
N SER A 2 -4.93 26.34 -11.41
CA SER A 2 -3.63 26.69 -10.84
C SER A 2 -2.54 25.69 -11.24
N ASP A 3 -1.26 26.09 -11.09
CA ASP A 3 -0.12 25.23 -11.41
C ASP A 3 -0.03 24.05 -10.43
N GLU A 4 -0.50 24.23 -9.20
CA GLU A 4 -0.66 23.17 -8.19
C GLU A 4 -1.65 22.10 -8.64
N VAL A 5 -2.79 22.49 -9.22
CA VAL A 5 -3.77 21.54 -9.76
C VAL A 5 -3.23 20.84 -11.01
N ARG A 6 -2.52 21.55 -11.90
CA ARG A 6 -1.84 20.92 -13.05
C ARG A 6 -0.86 19.85 -12.58
N SER A 7 0.00 20.19 -11.62
CA SER A 7 0.97 19.27 -11.04
C SER A 7 0.28 18.08 -10.36
N PHE A 8 -0.84 18.30 -9.66
CA PHE A 8 -1.62 17.21 -9.07
C PHE A 8 -2.24 16.29 -10.13
N LEU A 9 -2.80 16.83 -11.20
CA LEU A 9 -3.38 16.02 -12.29
C LEU A 9 -2.32 15.16 -12.99
N ASP A 10 -1.08 15.66 -13.08
CA ASP A 10 0.06 14.98 -13.68
C ASP A 10 0.78 14.01 -12.75
N THR A 11 0.77 14.22 -11.42
CA THR A 11 1.57 13.40 -10.48
C THR A 11 0.74 12.59 -9.48
N GLY A 12 -0.53 12.95 -9.32
CA GLY A 12 -1.40 12.47 -8.24
C GLY A 12 -1.05 13.03 -6.85
N ILE A 13 -0.14 14.02 -6.76
CA ILE A 13 0.32 14.60 -5.50
C ILE A 13 -0.05 16.08 -5.43
N TYR A 14 -0.86 16.46 -4.46
CA TYR A 14 -1.20 17.86 -4.18
C TYR A 14 -0.55 18.29 -2.86
N ARG A 15 0.35 19.27 -2.91
CA ARG A 15 1.08 19.74 -1.71
C ARG A 15 0.43 20.99 -1.14
N LEU A 16 0.04 20.93 0.12
CA LEU A 16 -0.53 22.04 0.88
C LEU A 16 0.56 22.58 1.81
N VAL A 17 1.17 23.70 1.42
CA VAL A 17 2.16 24.39 2.24
C VAL A 17 1.52 25.65 2.80
N ARG A 18 1.09 25.59 4.07
CA ARG A 18 0.63 26.76 4.84
C ARG A 18 1.17 26.68 6.26
N ASP A 19 1.70 27.79 6.76
CA ASP A 19 2.13 27.98 8.16
C ASP A 19 3.04 26.87 8.70
N GLY A 20 3.97 26.37 7.87
CA GLY A 20 4.90 25.28 8.23
C GLY A 20 4.26 23.89 8.36
N SER A 21 2.95 23.77 8.19
CA SER A 21 2.25 22.47 8.15
C SER A 21 2.55 21.77 6.83
N LYS A 22 3.12 20.57 6.90
CA LYS A 22 3.43 19.73 5.73
C LYS A 22 2.28 18.76 5.48
N VAL A 23 1.26 19.24 4.77
CA VAL A 23 0.09 18.43 4.42
C VAL A 23 0.18 18.07 2.95
N VAL A 24 -0.06 16.81 2.62
CA VAL A 24 -0.04 16.36 1.23
C VAL A 24 -1.26 15.51 0.98
N PHE A 25 -2.03 15.84 -0.04
CA PHE A 25 -3.07 14.96 -0.54
C PHE A 25 -2.49 14.06 -1.63
N LEU A 26 -2.78 12.76 -1.54
CA LEU A 26 -2.43 11.77 -2.55
C LEU A 26 -3.70 11.23 -3.18
N ASP A 27 -3.68 11.11 -4.51
CA ASP A 27 -4.62 10.29 -5.28
C ASP A 27 -3.90 8.98 -5.69
N PRO A 28 -4.09 7.88 -4.94
CA PRO A 28 -3.43 6.61 -5.24
C PRO A 28 -3.66 6.11 -6.66
N VAL A 29 -4.85 6.30 -7.23
CA VAL A 29 -5.17 5.77 -8.56
C VAL A 29 -4.30 6.42 -9.63
N ARG A 30 -4.16 7.75 -9.57
CA ARG A 30 -3.23 8.47 -10.46
C ARG A 30 -1.80 8.01 -10.27
N ILE A 31 -1.33 7.95 -9.01
CA ILE A 31 0.06 7.55 -8.71
C ILE A 31 0.35 6.14 -9.24
N ILE A 32 -0.56 5.20 -9.03
CA ILE A 32 -0.43 3.81 -9.48
C ILE A 32 -0.46 3.74 -11.02
N ASN A 33 -1.31 4.52 -11.68
CA ASN A 33 -1.44 4.53 -13.13
C ASN A 33 -0.21 5.07 -13.88
N HIS A 34 0.73 5.73 -13.19
CA HIS A 34 2.06 6.01 -13.76
C HIS A 34 2.94 4.77 -13.92
N SER A 35 2.61 3.67 -13.24
CA SER A 35 3.35 2.40 -13.34
C SER A 35 2.93 1.55 -14.55
N TYR A 36 1.78 1.86 -15.16
CA TYR A 36 1.21 1.04 -16.23
C TYR A 36 1.23 1.80 -17.56
N THR A 37 1.63 1.10 -18.61
CA THR A 37 1.84 1.62 -19.96
C THR A 37 0.72 1.24 -20.92
N ARG A 38 0.14 0.05 -20.76
CA ARG A 38 -0.94 -0.52 -21.58
C ARG A 38 -2.24 -0.59 -20.81
N PHE A 39 -2.19 -0.76 -19.51
CA PHE A 39 -3.37 -0.83 -18.66
C PHE A 39 -3.48 0.41 -17.79
N TRP A 40 -4.62 0.54 -17.12
CA TRP A 40 -4.80 1.48 -16.02
C TRP A 40 -5.80 0.90 -15.03
N VAL A 41 -5.57 1.16 -13.75
CA VAL A 41 -6.47 0.81 -12.65
C VAL A 41 -7.66 1.75 -12.68
N SER A 42 -8.87 1.18 -12.70
CA SER A 42 -10.10 1.95 -12.64
C SER A 42 -10.33 2.52 -11.23
N PRO A 43 -10.72 3.80 -11.09
CA PRO A 43 -11.13 4.39 -9.83
C PRO A 43 -12.20 3.59 -9.09
N SER A 44 -13.22 3.10 -9.80
CA SER A 44 -14.31 2.32 -9.19
C SER A 44 -13.83 0.97 -8.65
N ALA A 45 -12.77 0.41 -9.23
CA ALA A 45 -12.16 -0.84 -8.77
C ALA A 45 -11.23 -0.61 -7.57
N TYR A 46 -10.52 0.53 -7.53
CA TYR A 46 -9.64 0.90 -6.43
C TYR A 46 -10.44 1.33 -5.19
N TYR A 47 -11.42 2.22 -5.37
CA TYR A 47 -12.28 2.78 -4.33
C TYR A 47 -13.57 1.95 -4.16
N SER A 48 -13.42 0.64 -3.94
CA SER A 48 -14.54 -0.31 -3.83
C SER A 48 -15.42 -0.13 -2.59
N ARG A 49 -14.98 0.69 -1.60
CA ARG A 49 -15.70 0.89 -0.35
C ARG A 49 -16.89 1.85 -0.51
N SER A 50 -18.07 1.41 -0.08
CA SER A 50 -19.19 2.31 0.16
C SER A 50 -18.99 3.06 1.48
N PHE A 51 -18.93 4.39 1.42
CA PHE A 51 -18.97 5.23 2.61
C PHE A 51 -20.41 5.70 2.79
N GLU A 52 -21.23 4.92 3.48
CA GLU A 52 -22.58 5.39 3.83
C GLU A 52 -22.50 6.68 4.65
N THR A 53 -23.37 7.64 4.34
CA THR A 53 -23.57 8.84 5.16
C THR A 53 -24.08 8.40 6.53
N THR A 54 -23.43 8.90 7.58
CA THR A 54 -23.58 8.49 8.99
C THR A 54 -24.94 8.83 9.61
N THR A 55 -26.01 8.91 8.82
CA THR A 55 -27.40 9.00 9.28
C THR A 55 -28.12 7.65 9.24
N ALA A 56 -27.62 6.66 8.49
CA ALA A 56 -28.23 5.33 8.35
C ALA A 56 -27.57 4.21 9.18
N ALA A 57 -26.31 4.37 9.61
CA ALA A 57 -25.56 3.37 10.37
C ALA A 57 -26.05 3.12 11.82
N LEU A 58 -27.11 3.81 12.25
CA LEU A 58 -27.84 3.49 13.48
C LEU A 58 -29.09 2.62 13.25
N LYS A 59 -29.38 2.20 12.01
CA LYS A 59 -30.58 1.41 11.68
C LYS A 59 -30.33 0.09 10.95
N THR A 60 -29.13 -0.16 10.41
CA THR A 60 -28.84 -1.40 9.65
C THR A 60 -28.20 -2.52 10.47
N ASP A 61 -27.72 -2.26 11.69
CA ASP A 61 -27.27 -3.30 12.64
C ASP A 61 -28.42 -4.03 13.38
N ALA A 62 -29.68 -3.77 13.01
CA ALA A 62 -30.85 -4.24 13.76
C ALA A 62 -31.61 -5.43 13.14
N VAL A 63 -31.23 -5.95 11.96
CA VAL A 63 -32.09 -6.93 11.25
C VAL A 63 -31.51 -8.36 11.13
N GLU A 64 -30.23 -8.62 11.43
CA GLU A 64 -29.69 -9.99 11.36
C GLU A 64 -29.38 -10.69 12.68
N ASP A 65 -29.62 -10.05 13.83
CA ASP A 65 -29.25 -10.61 15.15
C ASP A 65 -30.46 -11.13 15.96
N SER A 66 -31.45 -11.73 15.30
CA SER A 66 -32.71 -12.18 15.94
C SER A 66 -32.66 -13.58 16.57
N ARG A 67 -31.48 -14.18 16.78
CA ARG A 67 -31.36 -15.51 17.44
C ARG A 67 -30.26 -15.66 18.49
N ILE A 68 -29.83 -14.58 19.16
CA ILE A 68 -28.99 -14.70 20.35
C ILE A 68 -29.77 -14.28 21.59
N LEU A 69 -30.01 -15.26 22.46
CA LEU A 69 -30.68 -15.16 23.75
C LEU A 69 -30.25 -13.92 24.54
N LYS A 70 -31.26 -13.16 24.98
CA LYS A 70 -31.21 -11.98 25.86
C LYS A 70 -30.21 -12.13 27.01
N LYS A 71 -28.96 -11.67 26.84
CA LYS A 71 -28.10 -11.26 27.95
C LYS A 71 -28.21 -9.75 28.13
N ARG A 72 -28.79 -9.35 29.27
CA ARG A 72 -28.93 -7.96 29.73
C ARG A 72 -27.61 -7.19 29.50
N LYS A 73 -27.67 -6.15 28.66
CA LYS A 73 -26.58 -5.17 28.45
C LYS A 73 -26.42 -4.39 29.76
N ARG A 74 -25.53 -4.85 30.65
CA ARG A 74 -25.08 -4.08 31.81
C ARG A 74 -24.29 -2.89 31.26
N THR A 75 -24.79 -1.68 31.46
CA THR A 75 -24.00 -0.45 31.39
C THR A 75 -22.84 -0.59 32.38
N ARG A 76 -21.66 -0.95 31.88
CA ARG A 76 -20.42 -0.97 32.68
C ARG A 76 -20.07 0.48 33.00
N ALA A 77 -19.81 0.76 34.28
CA ALA A 77 -19.25 2.03 34.73
C ALA A 77 -17.94 2.36 33.95
N PRO A 78 -17.56 3.65 33.82
CA PRO A 78 -16.30 4.04 33.19
C PRO A 78 -15.16 3.26 33.84
N ARG A 79 -14.47 2.43 33.04
CA ARG A 79 -13.33 1.66 33.51
C ARG A 79 -12.11 2.57 33.47
N ASP A 80 -11.31 2.57 34.55
CA ASP A 80 -10.02 3.23 34.53
C ASP A 80 -9.11 2.63 33.46
N LEU A 81 -8.57 3.51 32.61
CA LEU A 81 -7.63 3.14 31.56
C LEU A 81 -6.35 2.60 32.20
N ASN A 82 -5.79 1.52 31.66
CA ASN A 82 -4.47 1.04 32.09
C ASN A 82 -3.34 1.98 31.60
N GLU A 83 -2.11 1.76 32.07
CA GLU A 83 -0.96 2.61 31.70
C GLU A 83 -0.73 2.72 30.19
N SER A 84 -0.82 1.59 29.48
CA SER A 84 -0.67 1.57 28.01
C SER A 84 -1.81 2.32 27.31
N GLU A 85 -3.04 2.22 27.81
CA GLU A 85 -4.18 2.96 27.28
C GLU A 85 -4.03 4.47 27.53
N ARG A 86 -3.56 4.88 28.71
CA ARG A 86 -3.28 6.29 29.01
C ARG A 86 -2.17 6.86 28.13
N ALA A 87 -1.10 6.10 27.90
CA ALA A 87 -0.04 6.48 26.98
C ALA A 87 -0.56 6.62 25.53
N ALA A 88 -1.40 5.68 25.07
CA ALA A 88 -2.04 5.73 23.76
C ALA A 88 -2.94 6.95 23.59
N VAL A 89 -3.67 7.34 24.65
CA VAL A 89 -4.50 8.57 24.67
C VAL A 89 -3.62 9.80 24.63
N LYS A 90 -2.53 9.87 25.42
CA LYS A 90 -1.61 11.01 25.42
C LYS A 90 -1.03 11.24 24.03
N ARG A 91 -0.49 10.21 23.38
CA ARG A 91 0.05 10.33 22.01
C ARG A 91 -1.00 10.72 20.99
N HIS A 92 -2.22 10.24 21.15
CA HIS A 92 -3.32 10.68 20.30
C HIS A 92 -3.58 12.18 20.45
N GLN A 93 -3.60 12.70 21.67
CA GLN A 93 -3.77 14.14 21.89
C GLN A 93 -2.63 14.95 21.27
N GLU A 94 -1.39 14.45 21.33
CA GLU A 94 -0.25 15.05 20.62
C GLU A 94 -0.47 15.04 19.10
N ALA A 95 -0.92 13.94 18.51
CA ALA A 95 -1.22 13.83 17.08
C ALA A 95 -2.43 14.67 16.64
N ARG A 96 -3.45 14.77 17.50
CA ARG A 96 -4.79 15.32 17.20
C ARG A 96 -4.71 16.74 16.64
N THR A 97 -3.88 17.59 17.22
CA THR A 97 -3.70 18.97 16.78
C THR A 97 -3.19 19.03 15.35
N PHE A 98 -2.19 18.22 15.00
CA PHE A 98 -1.65 18.15 13.64
C PHE A 98 -2.69 17.62 12.64
N LEU A 99 -3.45 16.61 13.03
CA LEU A 99 -4.47 15.99 12.18
C LEU A 99 -5.65 16.94 11.90
N LEU A 100 -6.11 17.70 12.91
CA LEU A 100 -7.17 18.69 12.74
C LEU A 100 -6.71 19.87 11.88
N ASN A 101 -5.50 20.37 12.12
CA ASN A 101 -4.93 21.43 11.29
C ASN A 101 -4.75 20.97 9.84
N ALA A 102 -4.31 19.72 9.64
CA ALA A 102 -4.19 19.14 8.31
C ALA A 102 -5.54 18.98 7.61
N HIS A 103 -6.57 18.50 8.32
CA HIS A 103 -7.91 18.39 7.78
C HIS A 103 -8.50 19.75 7.42
N LYS A 104 -8.31 20.76 8.27
CA LYS A 104 -8.73 22.14 7.99
C LYS A 104 -8.03 22.70 6.75
N ALA A 105 -6.71 22.59 6.66
CA ALA A 105 -5.95 23.04 5.49
C ALA A 105 -6.40 22.32 4.20
N PHE A 106 -6.73 21.04 4.30
CA PHE A 106 -7.28 20.26 3.20
C PHE A 106 -8.67 20.77 2.76
N LEU A 107 -9.57 21.07 3.71
CA LEU A 107 -10.91 21.61 3.41
C LEU A 107 -10.87 23.02 2.81
N GLU A 108 -9.87 23.83 3.17
CA GLU A 108 -9.67 25.17 2.62
C GLU A 108 -9.18 25.15 1.15
N ALA A 109 -8.68 24.02 0.65
CA ALA A 109 -8.18 23.87 -0.70
C ALA A 109 -9.32 23.71 -1.73
N ALA A 110 -10.04 24.81 -2.00
CA ALA A 110 -11.27 24.80 -2.80
C ALA A 110 -11.14 24.12 -4.18
N GLU A 111 -10.03 24.33 -4.90
CA GLU A 111 -9.80 23.67 -6.20
C GLU A 111 -9.66 22.14 -6.06
N LEU A 112 -8.98 21.66 -5.01
CA LEU A 112 -8.87 20.23 -4.74
C LEU A 112 -10.21 19.63 -4.32
N GLN A 113 -10.95 20.32 -3.44
CA GLN A 113 -12.28 19.88 -2.98
C GLN A 113 -13.26 19.70 -4.15
N ALA A 114 -13.20 20.60 -5.14
CA ALA A 114 -14.02 20.50 -6.34
C ALA A 114 -13.70 19.26 -7.20
N LEU A 115 -12.48 18.71 -7.12
CA LEU A 115 -12.05 17.54 -7.90
C LEU A 115 -12.37 16.21 -7.20
N LEU A 116 -12.49 16.17 -5.87
CA LEU A 116 -12.63 14.93 -5.11
C LEU A 116 -13.77 14.01 -5.58
N PRO A 117 -14.99 14.50 -5.87
CA PRO A 117 -16.07 13.62 -6.31
C PRO A 117 -15.77 12.94 -7.66
N GLU A 118 -15.00 13.59 -8.52
CA GLU A 118 -14.61 13.06 -9.83
C GLU A 118 -13.50 12.02 -9.73
N LEU A 119 -12.66 12.06 -8.69
CA LEU A 119 -11.56 11.10 -8.50
C LEU A 119 -12.05 9.66 -8.30
N VAL A 120 -13.28 9.49 -7.81
CA VAL A 120 -13.85 8.17 -7.45
C VAL A 120 -14.77 7.63 -8.54
N LYS A 121 -15.26 8.51 -9.43
CA LYS A 121 -16.12 8.12 -10.54
C LYS A 121 -15.31 7.39 -11.60
N SER A 122 -15.94 6.38 -12.21
CA SER A 122 -15.43 5.74 -13.42
C SER A 122 -16.59 5.63 -14.40
N GLU A 123 -16.41 6.18 -15.60
CA GLU A 123 -17.37 6.06 -16.71
C GLU A 123 -17.22 4.72 -17.45
N VAL A 124 -16.20 3.93 -17.12
CA VAL A 124 -15.85 2.71 -17.85
C VAL A 124 -16.33 1.48 -17.08
N SER A 125 -17.10 0.62 -17.76
CA SER A 125 -17.53 -0.67 -17.23
C SER A 125 -16.33 -1.61 -17.11
N LEU A 126 -16.10 -2.15 -15.92
CA LEU A 126 -15.07 -3.16 -15.69
C LEU A 126 -15.38 -4.46 -16.44
N PRO A 127 -14.35 -5.24 -16.83
CA PRO A 127 -14.54 -6.55 -17.45
C PRO A 127 -15.44 -7.44 -16.59
N THR A 128 -16.52 -7.98 -17.16
CA THR A 128 -17.53 -8.80 -16.43
C THR A 128 -17.05 -10.22 -16.12
N ARG A 129 -15.76 -10.52 -16.25
CA ARG A 129 -15.24 -11.87 -16.01
C ARG A 129 -15.33 -12.19 -14.52
N ARG A 130 -16.20 -13.15 -14.17
CA ARG A 130 -16.24 -13.79 -12.85
C ARG A 130 -15.04 -14.72 -12.69
N ALA A 131 -13.86 -14.15 -12.48
CA ALA A 131 -12.70 -14.87 -11.99
C ALA A 131 -12.94 -15.28 -10.52
N SER A 132 -12.66 -16.52 -10.17
CA SER A 132 -12.68 -16.95 -8.76
C SER A 132 -11.55 -16.24 -8.01
N GLU A 133 -11.85 -15.66 -6.86
CA GLU A 133 -10.82 -15.04 -6.02
C GLU A 133 -9.80 -16.09 -5.58
N GLN A 134 -8.52 -15.86 -5.94
CA GLN A 134 -7.45 -16.77 -5.56
C GLN A 134 -7.06 -16.56 -4.11
N LYS A 135 -6.95 -17.68 -3.38
CA LYS A 135 -6.49 -17.71 -1.99
C LYS A 135 -5.01 -18.08 -1.96
N PHE A 136 -4.16 -17.15 -2.41
CA PHE A 136 -2.71 -17.39 -2.56
C PHE A 136 -2.04 -17.90 -1.28
N ILE A 137 -2.47 -17.44 -0.10
CA ILE A 137 -1.97 -17.95 1.19
C ILE A 137 -2.31 -19.43 1.37
N GLN A 138 -3.54 -19.85 1.07
CA GLN A 138 -3.95 -21.25 1.21
C GLN A 138 -3.20 -22.13 0.23
N LEU A 139 -3.13 -21.71 -1.04
CA LEU A 139 -2.39 -22.42 -2.09
C LEU A 139 -0.90 -22.56 -1.75
N GLY A 140 -0.28 -21.51 -1.20
CA GLY A 140 1.13 -21.52 -0.79
C GLY A 140 1.43 -22.39 0.44
N SER A 141 0.41 -22.74 1.22
CA SER A 141 0.54 -23.64 2.38
C SER A 141 0.41 -25.13 2.02
N LEU A 142 0.00 -25.44 0.79
CA LEU A 142 -0.13 -26.81 0.31
C LEU A 142 1.24 -27.40 -0.02
N TRP A 143 1.37 -28.72 0.11
CA TRP A 143 2.59 -29.42 -0.33
C TRP A 143 2.83 -29.31 -1.84
N GLN A 144 1.78 -29.09 -2.64
CA GLN A 144 1.87 -28.83 -4.08
C GLN A 144 2.30 -27.39 -4.41
N ALA A 145 2.48 -26.50 -3.43
CA ALA A 145 2.84 -25.10 -3.71
C ALA A 145 4.03 -24.95 -4.69
N PRO A 146 5.11 -25.75 -4.60
CA PRO A 146 6.24 -25.67 -5.54
C PRO A 146 5.95 -26.15 -6.97
N LEU A 147 4.76 -26.70 -7.24
CA LEU A 147 4.33 -27.19 -8.56
C LEU A 147 3.38 -26.22 -9.27
N TYR A 148 2.95 -25.15 -8.60
CA TYR A 148 2.06 -24.17 -9.21
C TYR A 148 2.85 -23.28 -10.16
N GLU A 149 2.45 -23.29 -11.42
CA GLU A 149 3.09 -22.53 -12.48
C GLU A 149 2.26 -21.30 -12.87
N ILE A 150 2.95 -20.20 -13.16
CA ILE A 150 2.38 -18.97 -13.73
C ILE A 150 3.04 -18.71 -15.08
N SER A 151 2.23 -18.35 -16.08
CA SER A 151 2.69 -18.07 -17.44
C SER A 151 2.71 -16.57 -17.69
N LEU A 152 3.85 -16.02 -18.10
CA LEU A 152 3.99 -14.61 -18.51
C LEU A 152 3.91 -14.53 -20.03
N CYS A 153 2.98 -13.72 -20.53
CA CYS A 153 2.66 -13.57 -21.95
C CYS A 153 3.25 -12.25 -22.49
N PHE A 154 4.32 -12.36 -23.29
CA PHE A 154 5.00 -11.23 -23.91
C PHE A 154 4.51 -11.02 -25.33
N ARG A 155 4.00 -9.83 -25.65
CA ARG A 155 3.52 -9.52 -27.00
C ARG A 155 4.70 -9.37 -27.97
N ASN A 156 4.62 -10.04 -29.12
CA ASN A 156 5.63 -9.90 -30.16
C ASN A 156 5.25 -8.73 -31.06
N LYS A 157 6.10 -7.69 -31.13
CA LYS A 157 5.83 -6.48 -31.91
C LYS A 157 6.08 -6.63 -33.42
N ASN A 158 6.57 -7.80 -33.87
CA ASN A 158 7.06 -8.02 -35.23
C ASN A 158 6.07 -8.68 -36.20
N LEU A 159 4.80 -8.84 -35.83
CA LEU A 159 3.76 -9.30 -36.76
C LEU A 159 2.89 -8.09 -37.13
N SER A 160 3.16 -7.56 -38.32
CA SER A 160 2.31 -6.56 -38.96
C SER A 160 0.88 -7.10 -39.11
N ASP A 161 -0.10 -6.32 -38.63
CA ASP A 161 -1.53 -6.47 -38.90
C ASP A 161 -1.77 -6.42 -40.42
N ASP A 162 -1.67 -7.56 -41.09
CA ASP A 162 -2.13 -7.68 -42.48
C ASP A 162 -2.62 -9.10 -42.76
N THR A 163 -3.62 -9.56 -42.00
CA THR A 163 -4.56 -10.57 -42.52
C THR A 163 -5.84 -10.62 -41.68
N GLY A 164 -6.93 -10.13 -42.27
CA GLY A 164 -8.28 -10.40 -41.80
C GLY A 164 -8.60 -11.90 -41.91
N GLY A 165 -8.78 -12.56 -40.77
CA GLY A 165 -9.19 -13.97 -40.72
C GLY A 165 -9.34 -14.47 -39.29
N TYR A 166 -10.57 -14.83 -38.92
CA TYR A 166 -11.01 -15.68 -37.80
C TYR A 166 -10.04 -15.89 -36.61
N ARG A 167 -10.37 -15.23 -35.49
CA ARG A 167 -9.68 -15.39 -34.19
C ARG A 167 -10.03 -16.72 -33.52
N LEU A 168 -9.12 -17.68 -33.61
CA LEU A 168 -9.06 -18.83 -32.71
C LEU A 168 -7.59 -19.15 -32.38
N GLY A 169 -7.16 -18.80 -31.17
CA GLY A 169 -6.13 -19.57 -30.45
C GLY A 169 -4.63 -19.34 -30.72
N ASP A 170 -4.20 -18.24 -31.35
CA ASP A 170 -2.75 -17.98 -31.51
C ASP A 170 -2.39 -16.52 -31.18
N HIS A 171 -2.02 -16.28 -29.92
CA HIS A 171 -1.34 -15.05 -29.55
C HIS A 171 0.13 -15.25 -29.93
N GLY A 172 0.59 -14.67 -31.06
CA GLY A 172 1.97 -14.77 -31.56
C GLY A 172 3.06 -14.16 -30.65
N GLY A 173 2.83 -14.12 -29.34
CA GLY A 173 3.72 -13.70 -28.28
C GLY A 173 4.55 -14.84 -27.68
N THR A 174 5.64 -14.50 -27.02
CA THR A 174 6.46 -15.47 -26.26
C THR A 174 5.79 -15.74 -24.91
N ILE A 175 5.64 -17.02 -24.54
CA ILE A 175 5.15 -17.41 -23.21
C ILE A 175 6.33 -17.96 -22.40
N ILE A 176 6.54 -17.42 -21.21
CA ILE A 176 7.54 -17.93 -20.26
C ILE A 176 6.80 -18.47 -19.03
N VAL A 177 7.11 -19.69 -18.63
CA VAL A 177 6.48 -20.35 -17.48
C VAL A 177 7.44 -20.36 -16.30
N HIS A 178 6.95 -19.94 -15.13
CA HIS A 178 7.70 -19.92 -13.87
C HIS A 178 6.96 -20.69 -12.79
N GLN A 179 7.70 -21.30 -11.86
CA GLN A 179 7.12 -21.74 -10.60
C GLN A 179 6.73 -20.51 -9.76
N LEU A 180 5.45 -20.41 -9.39
CA LEU A 180 4.86 -19.23 -8.76
C LEU A 180 5.44 -18.96 -7.36
N TYR A 181 5.59 -20.01 -6.56
CA TYR A 181 6.02 -19.90 -5.16
C TYR A 181 7.53 -20.05 -5.02
N ASN A 182 8.10 -19.32 -4.06
CA ASN A 182 9.52 -19.38 -3.67
C ASN A 182 10.53 -19.04 -4.78
N ASN A 183 10.07 -18.37 -5.84
CA ASN A 183 10.90 -17.90 -6.94
C ASN A 183 10.69 -16.40 -7.14
N LEU A 184 11.74 -15.72 -7.59
CA LEU A 184 11.65 -14.34 -8.04
C LEU A 184 11.17 -14.33 -9.49
N ILE A 185 10.05 -13.68 -9.75
CA ILE A 185 9.45 -13.56 -11.08
C ILE A 185 9.49 -12.08 -11.46
N CYS A 186 10.02 -11.76 -12.63
CA CYS A 186 10.22 -10.40 -13.08
C CYS A 186 9.62 -10.16 -14.46
N ASN A 187 8.92 -9.04 -14.61
CA ASN A 187 8.72 -8.42 -15.91
C ASN A 187 9.92 -7.53 -16.19
N GLU A 188 10.90 -8.01 -16.94
CA GLU A 188 12.11 -7.23 -17.27
C GLU A 188 11.88 -6.20 -18.39
N THR A 189 10.69 -6.19 -19.00
CA THR A 189 10.38 -5.31 -20.14
C THR A 189 9.97 -3.91 -19.70
N ASN A 190 9.91 -2.99 -20.67
CA ASN A 190 9.45 -1.63 -20.47
C ASN A 190 7.92 -1.47 -20.67
N GLU A 191 7.19 -2.59 -20.80
CA GLU A 191 5.74 -2.59 -21.03
C GLU A 191 5.04 -3.47 -20.00
N ASP A 192 3.72 -3.33 -19.90
CA ASP A 192 2.93 -4.18 -19.03
C ASP A 192 2.82 -5.59 -19.62
N VAL A 193 3.01 -6.60 -18.78
CA VAL A 193 2.93 -8.01 -19.15
C VAL A 193 1.70 -8.63 -18.50
N GLU A 194 0.97 -9.43 -19.27
CA GLU A 194 -0.12 -10.23 -18.74
C GLU A 194 0.45 -11.56 -18.23
N ALA A 195 0.07 -11.94 -17.02
CA ALA A 195 0.40 -13.24 -16.45
C ALA A 195 -0.88 -14.06 -16.24
N GLU A 196 -0.82 -15.38 -16.45
CA GLU A 196 -1.96 -16.28 -16.29
C GLU A 196 -1.66 -17.34 -15.21
N PHE A 197 -2.59 -17.48 -14.26
CA PHE A 197 -2.56 -18.50 -13.22
C PHE A 197 -3.99 -18.97 -12.89
N GLN A 198 -4.24 -20.28 -12.97
CA GLN A 198 -5.54 -20.92 -12.68
C GLN A 198 -6.74 -20.20 -13.33
N SER A 199 -6.63 -19.89 -14.63
CA SER A 199 -7.64 -19.19 -15.43
C SER A 199 -7.88 -17.71 -15.09
N ASN A 200 -7.13 -17.16 -14.15
CA ASN A 200 -7.13 -15.72 -13.86
C ASN A 200 -5.95 -15.05 -14.56
N ARG A 201 -6.17 -13.80 -14.97
CA ARG A 201 -5.15 -12.95 -15.57
C ARG A 201 -4.72 -11.87 -14.60
N TYR A 202 -3.42 -11.60 -14.56
CA TYR A 202 -2.78 -10.62 -13.71
C TYR A 202 -1.98 -9.65 -14.57
N ILE A 203 -1.94 -8.38 -14.19
CA ILE A 203 -1.17 -7.36 -14.89
C ILE A 203 0.11 -7.08 -14.12
N LEU A 204 1.25 -7.23 -14.77
CA LEU A 204 2.57 -6.94 -14.18
C LEU A 204 3.10 -5.65 -14.82
N PRO A 205 3.30 -4.56 -14.03
CA PRO A 205 3.84 -3.33 -14.56
C PRO A 205 5.29 -3.50 -15.04
N SER A 206 5.75 -2.56 -15.86
CA SER A 206 7.11 -2.57 -16.42
C SER A 206 8.19 -2.68 -15.33
N ARG A 207 9.24 -3.47 -15.58
CA ARG A 207 10.41 -3.65 -14.69
C ARG A 207 10.05 -4.06 -13.25
N SER A 208 8.87 -4.65 -13.02
CA SER A 208 8.45 -5.09 -11.71
C SER A 208 8.88 -6.53 -11.46
N CYS A 209 9.21 -6.82 -10.22
CA CYS A 209 9.48 -8.18 -9.77
C CYS A 209 8.61 -8.51 -8.56
N PHE A 210 8.26 -9.77 -8.40
CA PHE A 210 7.65 -10.24 -7.17
C PHE A 210 8.22 -11.59 -6.74
N HIS A 211 8.19 -11.82 -5.44
CA HIS A 211 8.58 -13.08 -4.84
C HIS A 211 7.47 -13.50 -3.87
N MET A 212 6.70 -14.52 -4.26
CA MET A 212 5.60 -15.03 -3.46
C MET A 212 6.11 -16.16 -2.55
N SER A 213 6.30 -15.87 -1.27
CA SER A 213 6.78 -16.86 -0.30
C SER A 213 6.39 -16.52 1.12
N ASP A 214 6.67 -17.44 2.04
CA ASP A 214 6.53 -17.21 3.47
C ASP A 214 7.76 -16.53 4.08
N LEU A 215 7.67 -16.23 5.37
CA LEU A 215 8.76 -15.59 6.11
C LEU A 215 10.04 -16.44 6.15
N GLN A 216 9.96 -17.77 6.02
CA GLN A 216 11.14 -18.64 6.07
C GLN A 216 12.05 -18.43 4.85
N GLN A 217 11.47 -18.04 3.72
CA GLN A 217 12.16 -17.83 2.45
C GLN A 217 12.54 -16.37 2.18
N VAL A 218 12.19 -15.43 3.07
CA VAL A 218 12.46 -13.99 2.87
C VAL A 218 13.95 -13.69 2.64
N ARG A 219 14.84 -14.51 3.21
CA ARG A 219 16.29 -14.34 3.07
C ARG A 219 16.80 -14.59 1.66
N ASN A 220 16.03 -15.24 0.79
CA ASN A 220 16.38 -15.42 -0.61
C ASN A 220 16.37 -14.10 -1.40
N LEU A 221 15.84 -13.03 -0.81
CA LEU A 221 15.87 -11.67 -1.37
C LEU A 221 17.13 -10.90 -1.00
N VAL A 222 17.92 -11.40 -0.05
CA VAL A 222 19.15 -10.73 0.37
C VAL A 222 20.13 -10.77 -0.81
N PRO A 223 20.58 -9.61 -1.30
CA PRO A 223 21.52 -9.56 -2.42
C PRO A 223 22.87 -10.14 -2.00
N ALA A 224 23.59 -10.72 -2.97
CA ALA A 224 24.94 -11.25 -2.73
C ALA A 224 25.94 -10.16 -2.30
N HIS A 225 25.71 -8.91 -2.73
CA HIS A 225 26.54 -7.76 -2.39
C HIS A 225 25.67 -6.61 -1.90
N SER A 226 26.14 -5.88 -0.89
CA SER A 226 25.44 -4.72 -0.31
C SER A 226 25.24 -3.55 -1.29
N LYS A 227 26.11 -3.42 -2.30
CA LYS A 227 25.94 -2.50 -3.44
C LYS A 227 24.72 -2.81 -4.32
N ASP A 228 24.19 -4.03 -4.22
CA ASP A 228 23.02 -4.46 -4.98
C ASP A 228 21.71 -4.36 -4.18
N GLY A 229 21.79 -3.92 -2.92
CA GLY A 229 20.65 -3.74 -2.04
C GLY A 229 19.71 -2.61 -2.42
N PHE A 230 18.66 -2.48 -1.62
CA PHE A 230 17.56 -1.55 -1.82
C PHE A 230 17.83 -0.22 -1.14
N ASN A 231 17.55 0.87 -1.85
CA ASN A 231 17.64 2.22 -1.34
C ASN A 231 16.35 2.66 -0.64
N PHE A 232 15.22 2.02 -0.98
CA PHE A 232 13.94 2.28 -0.33
C PHE A 232 13.21 0.98 0.01
N ILE A 233 12.87 0.81 1.28
CA ILE A 233 12.23 -0.39 1.83
C ILE A 233 10.91 0.04 2.48
N VAL A 234 9.78 -0.35 1.89
CA VAL A 234 8.44 -0.14 2.45
C VAL A 234 8.00 -1.44 3.11
N ILE A 235 7.40 -1.36 4.29
CA ILE A 235 6.99 -2.52 5.09
C ILE A 235 5.59 -2.26 5.63
N ASP A 236 4.62 -3.10 5.24
CA ASP A 236 3.23 -3.08 5.77
C ASP A 236 2.88 -4.43 6.40
N PRO A 237 3.43 -4.76 7.58
CA PRO A 237 3.32 -6.09 8.12
C PRO A 237 1.90 -6.37 8.65
N PRO A 238 1.47 -7.65 8.64
CA PRO A 238 0.17 -8.07 9.17
C PRO A 238 0.19 -8.09 10.70
N TRP A 239 0.24 -6.90 11.32
CA TRP A 239 0.26 -6.73 12.77
C TRP A 239 -0.87 -7.49 13.46
N GLU A 240 -0.58 -8.08 14.62
CA GLU A 240 -1.61 -8.68 15.46
C GLU A 240 -2.68 -7.63 15.81
N ASN A 241 -3.89 -7.82 15.32
CA ASN A 241 -5.02 -6.93 15.58
C ASN A 241 -6.26 -7.75 15.96
N GLY A 242 -7.04 -7.24 16.91
CA GLY A 242 -8.28 -7.91 17.31
C GLY A 242 -9.31 -7.96 16.17
N SER A 243 -9.33 -6.92 15.31
CA SER A 243 -10.30 -6.81 14.23
C SER A 243 -10.00 -7.72 13.03
N ALA A 244 -8.75 -7.91 12.59
CA ALA A 244 -8.49 -8.85 11.49
C ALA A 244 -8.48 -10.30 11.99
N CYS A 245 -8.09 -10.55 13.25
CA CYS A 245 -8.34 -11.86 13.89
C CYS A 245 -9.84 -12.19 13.95
N GLN A 246 -10.70 -11.24 14.30
CA GLN A 246 -12.16 -11.47 14.36
C GLN A 246 -12.80 -11.60 12.97
N LYS A 247 -12.32 -10.85 11.98
CA LYS A 247 -12.85 -10.89 10.60
C LYS A 247 -12.19 -11.94 9.71
N ALA A 248 -11.18 -12.67 10.22
CA ALA A 248 -10.41 -13.69 9.51
C ALA A 248 -9.90 -13.27 8.12
N VAL A 249 -9.63 -11.97 7.92
CA VAL A 249 -9.27 -11.42 6.60
C VAL A 249 -7.90 -11.92 6.15
N TYR A 250 -6.99 -12.18 7.09
CA TYR A 250 -5.68 -12.80 6.86
C TYR A 250 -5.11 -13.35 8.20
N PRO A 251 -4.23 -14.37 8.17
CA PRO A 251 -3.52 -14.82 9.37
C PRO A 251 -2.54 -13.74 9.86
N THR A 252 -2.60 -13.39 11.15
CA THR A 252 -1.64 -12.46 11.78
C THR A 252 -0.42 -13.23 12.29
N LEU A 253 0.77 -12.65 12.14
CA LEU A 253 2.01 -13.22 12.69
C LEU A 253 2.30 -12.63 14.08
N PRO A 254 2.84 -13.41 15.04
CA PRO A 254 3.33 -12.85 16.29
C PRO A 254 4.36 -11.76 16.02
N ASN A 255 4.23 -10.58 16.66
CA ASN A 255 5.06 -9.41 16.30
C ASN A 255 6.58 -9.68 16.37
N ARG A 256 7.02 -10.62 17.23
CA ARG A 256 8.44 -10.99 17.33
C ARG A 256 8.99 -11.66 16.07
N TYR A 257 8.14 -12.25 15.22
CA TYR A 257 8.58 -12.87 13.97
C TYR A 257 9.15 -11.84 13.00
N PHE A 258 8.72 -10.58 13.09
CA PHE A 258 9.27 -9.50 12.26
C PHE A 258 10.74 -9.18 12.57
N LEU A 259 11.28 -9.62 13.72
CA LEU A 259 12.73 -9.56 14.00
C LEU A 259 13.55 -10.47 13.07
N TYR A 260 12.94 -11.48 12.46
CA TYR A 260 13.60 -12.37 11.49
C TYR A 260 13.84 -11.69 10.13
N LEU A 261 13.09 -10.62 9.82
CA LEU A 261 13.22 -9.94 8.54
C LEU A 261 14.63 -9.37 8.36
N PRO A 262 15.33 -9.68 7.26
CA PRO A 262 16.70 -9.26 7.02
C PRO A 262 16.77 -7.81 6.50
N VAL A 263 16.00 -6.87 7.09
CA VAL A 263 15.87 -5.49 6.60
C VAL A 263 17.22 -4.79 6.50
N LYS A 264 18.12 -5.04 7.46
CA LYS A 264 19.48 -4.49 7.46
C LYS A 264 20.32 -5.03 6.30
N GLU A 265 20.17 -6.30 5.97
CA GLU A 265 20.92 -6.98 4.91
C GLU A 265 20.35 -6.66 3.51
N LEU A 266 19.06 -6.34 3.44
CA LEU A 266 18.41 -5.83 2.23
C LEU A 266 18.82 -4.40 1.90
N ALA A 267 19.25 -3.61 2.89
CA ALA A 267 19.59 -2.20 2.70
C ALA A 267 20.88 -2.02 1.89
N HIS A 268 20.85 -1.08 0.95
CA HIS A 268 22.02 -0.69 0.17
C HIS A 268 23.12 -0.09 1.07
N GLU A 269 24.39 -0.34 0.74
CA GLU A 269 25.54 0.15 1.53
C GLU A 269 25.65 1.69 1.55
N GLY A 270 25.31 2.34 0.44
CA GLY A 270 25.24 3.80 0.32
C GLY A 270 24.01 4.45 0.98
N GLY A 271 23.27 3.70 1.79
CA GLY A 271 22.11 4.16 2.54
C GLY A 271 20.78 3.64 2.00
N ALA A 272 19.83 3.45 2.91
CA ALA A 272 18.44 3.12 2.61
C ALA A 272 17.46 3.88 3.49
N LEU A 273 16.34 4.33 2.90
CA LEU A 273 15.17 4.82 3.61
C LEU A 273 14.25 3.62 3.92
N VAL A 274 13.75 3.54 5.14
CA VAL A 274 12.80 2.52 5.60
C VAL A 274 11.49 3.21 5.98
N ALA A 275 10.40 2.74 5.40
CA ALA A 275 9.04 3.19 5.70
C ALA A 275 8.22 2.04 6.30
N LEU A 276 7.83 2.15 7.57
CA LEU A 276 7.05 1.15 8.28
C LEU A 276 5.65 1.66 8.60
N TRP A 277 4.63 1.01 8.04
CA TRP A 277 3.24 1.23 8.41
C TRP A 277 2.94 0.60 9.77
N MET A 278 2.23 1.32 10.63
CA MET A 278 1.87 0.87 11.97
C MET A 278 0.44 1.22 12.35
N THR A 279 -0.14 0.37 13.18
CA THR A 279 -1.41 0.66 13.86
C THR A 279 -1.20 1.59 15.06
N ASN A 280 -2.28 2.20 15.55
CA ASN A 280 -2.27 3.09 16.74
C ASN A 280 -2.07 2.36 18.09
N ARG A 281 -1.52 1.14 18.10
CA ARG A 281 -1.35 0.33 19.32
C ARG A 281 -0.07 0.71 20.06
N GLU A 282 -0.22 1.14 21.31
CA GLU A 282 0.90 1.57 22.17
C GLU A 282 1.98 0.49 22.37
N LYS A 283 1.56 -0.74 22.70
CA LYS A 283 2.51 -1.85 22.90
C LYS A 283 3.33 -2.15 21.65
N LEU A 284 2.68 -2.02 20.48
CA LEU A 284 3.36 -2.20 19.20
C LEU A 284 4.40 -1.09 18.98
N ARG A 285 4.04 0.16 19.29
CA ARG A 285 4.97 1.28 19.18
C ARG A 285 6.23 1.08 20.03
N ILE A 286 6.07 0.68 21.29
CA ILE A 286 7.19 0.39 22.21
C ILE A 286 8.08 -0.73 21.66
N PHE A 287 7.48 -1.82 21.17
CA PHE A 287 8.23 -2.92 20.54
C PHE A 287 9.02 -2.44 19.31
N VAL A 288 8.41 -1.63 18.45
CA VAL A 288 9.07 -1.12 17.26
C VAL A 288 10.27 -0.24 17.61
N GLU A 289 10.09 0.70 18.54
CA GLU A 289 11.14 1.64 18.96
C GLU A 289 12.31 0.95 19.67
N ASN A 290 12.02 0.00 20.55
CA ASN A 290 13.02 -0.56 21.46
C ASN A 290 13.64 -1.88 20.98
N GLU A 291 12.93 -2.64 20.14
CA GLU A 291 13.40 -3.96 19.69
C GLU A 291 13.55 -4.01 18.17
N LEU A 292 12.49 -3.67 17.40
CA LEU A 292 12.46 -3.91 15.96
C LEU A 292 13.43 -3.02 15.17
N PHE A 293 13.34 -1.71 15.35
CA PHE A 293 14.20 -0.75 14.66
C PHE A 293 15.68 -0.91 15.01
N PRO A 294 16.06 -1.09 16.29
CA PRO A 294 17.43 -1.45 16.65
C PRO A 294 17.92 -2.74 15.97
N ALA A 295 17.09 -3.79 15.94
CA ALA A 295 17.44 -5.05 15.26
C ALA A 295 17.65 -4.87 13.75
N TRP A 296 16.85 -4.01 13.11
CA TRP A 296 17.01 -3.66 11.70
C TRP A 296 18.10 -2.62 11.43
N GLY A 297 18.76 -2.08 12.45
CA GLY A 297 19.81 -1.07 12.30
C GLY A 297 19.30 0.33 11.95
N VAL A 298 18.03 0.63 12.24
CA VAL A 298 17.45 1.97 12.06
C VAL A 298 17.81 2.83 13.26
N THR A 299 18.60 3.89 13.04
CA THR A 299 19.21 4.67 14.14
C THR A 299 18.48 5.97 14.47
N LYS A 300 17.67 6.48 13.54
CA LYS A 300 16.83 7.68 13.69
C LYS A 300 15.55 7.48 12.89
N PHE A 301 14.42 7.92 13.43
CA PHE A 301 13.15 7.87 12.73
C PHE A 301 12.26 9.07 13.06
N VAL A 302 11.35 9.39 12.14
CA VAL A 302 10.28 10.37 12.32
C VAL A 302 8.93 9.70 12.13
N LEU A 303 7.91 10.31 12.73
CA LEU A 303 6.54 9.88 12.63
C LEU A 303 5.78 10.80 11.65
N SER A 304 5.06 10.16 10.74
CA SER A 304 4.09 10.76 9.83
C SER A 304 2.74 10.08 10.01
N TYR A 305 1.67 10.70 9.54
CA TYR A 305 0.31 10.18 9.66
C TYR A 305 -0.36 10.07 8.30
N TRP A 306 -1.13 9.00 8.11
CA TRP A 306 -2.06 8.90 7.00
C TRP A 306 -3.48 9.14 7.50
N LEU A 307 -4.04 10.32 7.20
CA LEU A 307 -5.41 10.71 7.51
C LEU A 307 -6.35 10.31 6.36
N LYS A 308 -7.45 9.64 6.71
CA LYS A 308 -8.40 9.07 5.77
C LYS A 308 -9.66 9.93 5.67
N VAL A 309 -9.96 10.34 4.44
CA VAL A 309 -11.13 11.16 4.11
C VAL A 309 -12.08 10.41 3.18
N LYS A 310 -13.34 10.83 3.16
CA LYS A 310 -14.35 10.42 2.20
C LYS A 310 -14.25 11.26 0.92
N PRO A 311 -14.95 10.89 -0.17
CA PRO A 311 -14.98 11.67 -1.41
C PRO A 311 -15.60 13.07 -1.27
N ASP A 312 -16.35 13.32 -0.20
CA ASP A 312 -16.89 14.65 0.15
C ASP A 312 -15.92 15.48 1.02
N GLY A 313 -14.71 14.98 1.26
CA GLY A 313 -13.68 15.61 2.09
C GLY A 313 -13.84 15.45 3.60
N SER A 314 -14.96 14.88 4.08
CA SER A 314 -15.16 14.60 5.51
C SER A 314 -14.30 13.41 5.98
N LEU A 315 -14.04 13.29 7.28
CA LEU A 315 -13.30 12.15 7.82
C LEU A 315 -14.14 10.86 7.71
N ILE A 316 -13.48 9.72 7.47
CA ILE A 316 -14.18 8.41 7.40
C ILE A 316 -14.78 7.98 8.75
N GLY A 317 -14.39 8.61 9.85
CA GLY A 317 -14.85 8.36 11.20
C GLY A 317 -14.43 9.49 12.13
N GLU A 318 -14.95 9.50 13.36
CA GLU A 318 -14.59 10.52 14.35
C GLU A 318 -13.14 10.34 14.82
N LEU A 319 -12.41 11.45 14.93
CA LEU A 319 -10.99 11.44 15.24
C LEU A 319 -10.68 10.81 16.61
N ASP A 320 -11.56 11.04 17.58
CA ASP A 320 -11.39 10.68 18.98
C ASP A 320 -11.87 9.23 19.30
N LEU A 321 -12.40 8.49 18.31
CA LEU A 321 -12.84 7.10 18.49
C LEU A 321 -11.64 6.16 18.68
N PHE A 322 -11.40 5.74 19.92
CA PHE A 322 -10.20 4.99 20.34
C PHE A 322 -9.83 3.78 19.45
N HIS A 323 -10.81 2.99 19.00
CA HIS A 323 -10.57 1.79 18.17
C HIS A 323 -10.76 2.00 16.66
N HIS A 324 -11.30 3.15 16.23
CA HIS A 324 -11.69 3.40 14.84
C HIS A 324 -11.22 4.77 14.35
N ARG A 325 -10.05 5.20 14.82
CA ARG A 325 -9.46 6.47 14.41
C ARG A 325 -9.28 6.49 12.89
N PRO A 326 -9.62 7.60 12.21
CA PRO A 326 -9.53 7.73 10.76
C PRO A 326 -8.08 7.97 10.29
N TYR A 327 -7.08 7.49 11.03
CA TYR A 327 -5.68 7.65 10.64
C TYR A 327 -4.82 6.47 11.06
N GLU A 328 -3.72 6.28 10.33
CA GLU A 328 -2.66 5.32 10.64
C GLU A 328 -1.30 6.02 10.76
N CYS A 329 -0.34 5.35 11.37
CA CYS A 329 1.00 5.87 11.60
C CYS A 329 1.98 5.32 10.55
N LEU A 330 2.90 6.17 10.11
CA LEU A 330 4.00 5.81 9.23
C LEU A 330 5.31 6.25 9.88
N LEU A 331 6.21 5.30 10.17
CA LEU A 331 7.56 5.61 10.63
C LEU A 331 8.52 5.63 9.46
N LEU A 332 9.33 6.68 9.39
CA LEU A 332 10.37 6.84 8.38
C LEU A 332 11.73 6.90 9.07
N GLY A 333 12.65 6.02 8.72
CA GLY A 333 13.98 5.97 9.30
C GLY A 333 15.04 5.58 8.28
N TYR A 334 16.31 5.76 8.63
CA TYR A 334 17.43 5.46 7.72
C TYR A 334 18.30 4.32 8.26
N ILE A 335 18.85 3.53 7.32
CA ILE A 335 19.90 2.54 7.52
C ILE A 335 21.13 2.98 6.71
N ASN A 336 22.34 2.75 7.24
CA ASN A 336 23.63 3.01 6.57
C ASN A 336 23.85 4.46 6.07
N LEU A 337 23.15 5.44 6.65
CA LEU A 337 23.37 6.84 6.30
C LEU A 337 24.62 7.38 7.00
N GLN A 338 25.64 7.77 6.24
CA GLN A 338 26.85 8.37 6.81
C GLN A 338 26.57 9.76 7.34
N ASN A 339 27.20 10.12 8.47
CA ASN A 339 27.02 11.41 9.13
C ASN A 339 27.56 12.62 8.32
N ASP A 340 28.37 12.37 7.29
CA ASP A 340 29.13 13.39 6.54
C ASP A 340 28.50 13.76 5.18
N ASP A 341 27.33 13.19 4.85
CA ASP A 341 26.56 13.60 3.68
C ASP A 341 25.95 14.98 4.00
N SER A 342 26.65 16.04 3.62
CA SER A 342 26.38 17.48 3.84
C SER A 342 25.02 18.01 3.36
N ARG A 343 24.12 17.11 2.93
CA ARG A 343 22.69 17.36 2.76
C ARG A 343 22.06 17.43 4.15
N ALA A 344 22.14 18.62 4.74
CA ALA A 344 21.50 19.05 5.98
C ALA A 344 20.34 18.14 6.45
N MET A 345 20.51 17.53 7.64
CA MET A 345 19.49 16.87 8.45
C MET A 345 18.33 16.26 7.64
N PRO A 346 18.45 15.00 7.17
CA PRO A 346 17.41 14.32 6.36
C PRO A 346 15.98 14.41 6.94
N PHE A 347 15.88 14.55 8.26
CA PHE A 347 14.62 14.66 9.00
C PHE A 347 13.99 16.05 9.03
N GLU A 348 14.76 17.13 8.85
CA GLU A 348 14.20 18.49 8.70
C GLU A 348 13.41 18.59 7.37
N TYR A 349 13.91 17.91 6.33
CA TYR A 349 13.24 17.82 5.03
C TYR A 349 12.06 16.84 5.03
N LEU A 350 12.21 15.64 5.61
CA LEU A 350 11.09 14.69 5.77
C LEU A 350 9.91 15.30 6.56
N GLY A 351 10.18 16.31 7.38
CA GLY A 351 9.16 17.02 8.13
C GLY A 351 8.59 16.16 9.24
N ILE A 352 9.04 16.44 10.45
CA ILE A 352 8.40 15.94 11.64
C ILE A 352 6.89 16.24 11.53
N ASN A 353 6.05 15.21 11.66
CA ASN A 353 4.58 15.28 11.61
C ASN A 353 3.98 15.63 10.23
N GLN A 354 4.56 15.15 9.12
CA GLN A 354 3.87 15.19 7.84
C GLN A 354 2.53 14.43 7.92
N VAL A 355 1.47 15.04 7.38
CA VAL A 355 0.14 14.40 7.27
C VAL A 355 -0.17 14.14 5.81
N ILE A 356 -0.24 12.86 5.46
CA ILE A 356 -0.71 12.36 4.18
C ILE A 356 -2.22 12.22 4.26
N VAL A 357 -2.96 12.88 3.37
CA VAL A 357 -4.41 12.78 3.26
C VAL A 357 -4.73 11.98 2.01
N SER A 358 -5.61 10.98 2.10
CA SER A 358 -6.14 10.31 0.92
C SER A 358 -7.52 9.71 1.17
N ILE A 359 -8.23 9.44 0.08
CA ILE A 359 -9.39 8.54 0.11
C ILE A 359 -8.84 7.11 0.21
N PRO A 360 -9.28 6.29 1.18
CA PRO A 360 -8.79 4.92 1.28
C PRO A 360 -9.44 4.03 0.21
N GLY A 361 -8.63 3.19 -0.44
CA GLY A 361 -9.11 2.12 -1.33
C GLY A 361 -9.65 0.91 -0.55
N ASP A 362 -9.53 -0.29 -1.12
CA ASP A 362 -9.94 -1.55 -0.46
C ASP A 362 -9.22 -1.82 0.88
N TYR A 363 -9.67 -2.82 1.63
CA TYR A 363 -9.13 -3.21 2.93
C TYR A 363 -7.61 -3.37 2.92
N SER A 364 -6.96 -2.67 3.86
CA SER A 364 -5.52 -2.61 4.03
C SER A 364 -4.70 -2.08 2.84
N ARG A 365 -5.32 -1.51 1.79
CA ARG A 365 -4.59 -0.88 0.68
C ARG A 365 -4.14 0.54 1.06
N LYS A 366 -2.84 0.71 1.28
CA LYS A 366 -2.21 1.98 1.66
C LYS A 366 -1.94 2.85 0.43
N PRO A 367 -1.83 4.18 0.57
CA PRO A 367 -1.40 5.03 -0.54
C PRO A 367 0.07 4.75 -0.91
N PRO A 368 0.42 4.75 -2.20
CA PRO A 368 1.79 4.52 -2.67
C PRO A 368 2.72 5.66 -2.23
N LEU A 369 3.86 5.29 -1.61
CA LEU A 369 4.81 6.25 -1.03
C LEU A 369 5.98 6.61 -1.97
N GLY A 370 6.20 5.84 -3.03
CA GLY A 370 7.38 5.94 -3.90
C GLY A 370 7.64 7.34 -4.43
N GLN A 371 6.66 7.91 -5.13
CA GLN A 371 6.79 9.25 -5.71
C GLN A 371 6.83 10.35 -4.64
N LEU A 372 6.11 10.17 -3.52
CA LEU A 372 6.10 11.14 -2.41
C LEU A 372 7.48 11.28 -1.77
N LEU A 373 8.20 10.17 -1.58
CA LEU A 373 9.45 10.12 -0.82
C LEU A 373 10.72 10.06 -1.71
N LYS A 374 10.57 10.13 -3.04
CA LYS A 374 11.66 9.95 -4.03
C LYS A 374 12.92 10.76 -3.74
N ASP A 375 12.74 12.02 -3.31
CA ASP A 375 13.83 12.96 -3.04
C ASP A 375 14.56 12.67 -1.72
N HIS A 376 13.92 11.92 -0.82
CA HIS A 376 14.49 11.52 0.48
C HIS A 376 15.20 10.17 0.43
N ILE A 377 15.12 9.44 -0.69
CA ILE A 377 15.77 8.15 -0.88
C ILE A 377 17.28 8.37 -1.13
N PRO A 378 18.17 7.86 -0.26
CA PRO A 378 19.62 8.02 -0.39
C PRO A 378 20.20 7.07 -1.45
N GLY A 379 21.51 7.17 -1.71
CA GLY A 379 22.21 6.29 -2.63
C GLY A 379 22.01 6.62 -4.13
N PRO A 380 22.46 5.72 -5.02
CA PRO A 380 22.43 5.94 -6.47
C PRO A 380 20.99 6.03 -7.02
N LYS A 381 20.85 6.76 -8.13
CA LYS A 381 19.61 6.85 -8.90
C LYS A 381 19.78 6.10 -10.24
N PRO A 382 18.76 5.40 -10.76
CA PRO A 382 17.44 5.18 -10.15
C PRO A 382 17.54 4.31 -8.89
N ALA A 383 16.70 4.62 -7.89
CA ALA A 383 16.70 3.91 -6.62
C ALA A 383 16.11 2.50 -6.76
N LYS A 384 16.76 1.49 -6.18
CA LYS A 384 16.19 0.16 -6.04
C LYS A 384 15.19 0.15 -4.89
N CYS A 385 13.94 -0.22 -5.17
CA CYS A 385 12.85 -0.17 -4.19
C CYS A 385 12.28 -1.57 -3.94
N ILE A 386 11.93 -1.86 -2.68
CA ILE A 386 11.25 -3.09 -2.29
C ILE A 386 10.08 -2.78 -1.36
N GLU A 387 8.98 -3.50 -1.56
CA GLU A 387 7.85 -3.55 -0.61
C GLU A 387 7.76 -4.94 0.01
N LEU A 388 7.78 -4.99 1.34
CA LEU A 388 7.62 -6.20 2.14
C LEU A 388 6.18 -6.32 2.64
N PHE A 389 5.62 -7.53 2.55
CA PHE A 389 4.20 -7.85 2.73
C PHE A 389 3.30 -7.21 1.67
N ALA A 390 3.84 -7.02 0.47
CA ALA A 390 3.17 -6.39 -0.65
C ALA A 390 1.94 -7.18 -1.10
N ARG A 391 0.91 -6.45 -1.54
CA ARG A 391 -0.31 -6.97 -2.20
C ARG A 391 -0.55 -6.35 -3.57
N GLU A 392 0.31 -5.42 -3.95
CA GLU A 392 0.30 -4.65 -5.20
C GLU A 392 1.75 -4.56 -5.72
N LEU A 393 1.88 -4.40 -7.03
CA LEU A 393 3.17 -4.26 -7.72
C LEU A 393 3.31 -2.81 -8.18
N GLY A 394 4.53 -2.30 -8.14
CA GLY A 394 4.91 -1.01 -8.71
C GLY A 394 5.94 -1.18 -9.83
N ALA A 395 5.92 -0.27 -10.81
CA ALA A 395 6.91 -0.31 -11.89
C ALA A 395 8.33 -0.06 -11.37
N GLY A 396 9.27 -0.95 -11.67
CA GLY A 396 10.64 -0.87 -11.15
C GLY A 396 10.81 -1.29 -9.69
N TRP A 397 9.79 -1.88 -9.06
CA TRP A 397 9.82 -2.34 -7.67
C TRP A 397 9.92 -3.85 -7.56
N THR A 398 10.53 -4.31 -6.48
CA THR A 398 10.40 -5.70 -6.01
C THR A 398 9.31 -5.77 -4.95
N SER A 399 8.34 -6.67 -5.12
CA SER A 399 7.26 -6.90 -4.16
C SER A 399 7.39 -8.28 -3.52
N TRP A 400 7.53 -8.34 -2.21
CA TRP A 400 7.58 -9.61 -1.47
C TRP A 400 6.41 -9.75 -0.52
N GLY A 401 5.85 -10.95 -0.44
CA GLY A 401 4.81 -11.29 0.51
C GLY A 401 4.09 -12.57 0.09
N ASN A 402 3.04 -12.93 0.83
CA ASN A 402 2.25 -14.10 0.50
C ASN A 402 1.25 -13.88 -0.65
N GLU A 403 0.91 -12.62 -0.95
CA GLU A 403 -0.13 -12.29 -1.95
C GLU A 403 0.22 -11.06 -2.84
N PRO A 404 1.45 -10.91 -3.38
CA PRO A 404 1.83 -9.73 -4.18
C PRO A 404 0.96 -9.50 -5.44
N LEU A 405 0.21 -10.52 -5.88
CA LEU A 405 -0.70 -10.44 -7.03
C LEU A 405 -2.16 -10.11 -6.65
N HIS A 406 -2.47 -9.87 -5.37
CA HIS A 406 -3.86 -9.69 -4.91
C HIS A 406 -4.60 -8.54 -5.62
N PHE A 407 -3.94 -7.39 -5.78
CA PHE A 407 -4.49 -6.24 -6.53
C PHE A 407 -4.10 -6.22 -8.00
N GLN A 408 -3.50 -7.31 -8.50
CA GLN A 408 -3.08 -7.42 -9.91
C GLN A 408 -4.06 -8.14 -10.81
N ASP A 409 -5.14 -8.69 -10.27
CA ASP A 409 -6.17 -9.31 -11.09
C ASP A 409 -6.70 -8.32 -12.14
N SER A 410 -6.77 -8.77 -13.39
CA SER A 410 -7.25 -8.00 -14.54
C SER A 410 -8.62 -7.34 -14.32
N LYS A 411 -9.45 -7.83 -13.38
CA LYS A 411 -10.71 -7.19 -12.99
C LYS A 411 -10.56 -5.77 -12.44
N TYR A 412 -9.39 -5.40 -11.94
CA TYR A 412 -9.09 -4.05 -11.45
C TYR A 412 -8.63 -3.09 -12.57
N PHE A 413 -8.34 -3.63 -13.75
CA PHE A 413 -7.70 -2.92 -14.85
C PHE A 413 -8.63 -2.75 -16.04
N VAL A 414 -8.35 -1.70 -16.79
CA VAL A 414 -8.91 -1.42 -18.11
C VAL A 414 -7.73 -1.27 -19.07
N GLU A 415 -7.83 -1.85 -20.25
CA GLU A 415 -6.83 -1.67 -21.30
C GLU A 415 -6.95 -0.25 -21.86
N ARG A 416 -5.82 0.42 -22.08
CA ARG A 416 -5.81 1.71 -22.75
C ARG A 416 -6.14 1.45 -24.22
N ASP A 417 -7.15 2.11 -24.74
CA ASP A 417 -7.42 2.09 -26.16
C ASP A 417 -6.17 2.62 -26.89
N ASN A 418 -5.64 1.87 -27.86
CA ASN A 418 -4.49 2.27 -28.67
C ASN A 418 -4.77 3.51 -29.57
N GLU A 419 -5.94 4.14 -29.42
CA GLU A 419 -6.44 5.24 -30.24
C GLU A 419 -6.95 6.41 -29.38
N ARG A 420 -6.09 7.04 -28.57
CA ARG A 420 -6.27 8.44 -28.13
C ARG A 420 -4.95 9.17 -27.98
#